data_AF-A0A5P8VR22-F1
#
_entry.id   AF-A0A5P8VR22-F1
#
_cell.length_a   1.000
_cell.length_b   1.000
_cell.length_c   1.000
_cell.angle_alpha   90.00
_cell.angle_beta   90.00
_cell.angle_gamma   90.00
#
_symmetry.space_group_name_H-M   'P 1'
#
loop_
_entity.id
_entity.type
_entity.pdbx_description
1 polymer ?
#
loop_
_entity_poly.entity_id
_entity_poly.type
_entity_poly.pdbx_seq_one_letter_code
_entity_poly.pdbx_strand_id
1 'polypeptide(L)'
;MSHNPDAIAPHGGQLVNRIATAEQRAEFLSKADFLPRVQLDDRAVSDVEMIAIGAFSPLTGFMNQQDYDRTVTEMRLANGLVWSIPITLSVSEEVASPLQEGGLIRLDNSRGEFIGVLQLTQKYNYDKTREAINVYRTDDAKHPGVQVLYNQGTVHLAGDIWLLQREPHPQFPTYQIDPAASRQLFRDKGWKTIVGFQTRNPIHRAHEYIQKCALEIVDGLFLHPLVGATKEDDIAADVRMRCYEILLEHYYPLDRVTLAINPAAMRYAGPREAIFHALVRKNYGCTHFIVGRDHAGVGDYYGTYDAQYIFDEFAPSELGIVPMKFEHAFYCTRTKQMATSKTSPSKPEERIHLSGTKVREMLRRGELPPPEFSRPEVAAELARAMQIEVPA
;
A
#
# COMPACT_ATOMS: atom_id res chain seq x y z
N MET A 1 -1.76 -14.23 30.53
CA MET A 1 -1.05 -13.62 29.38
C MET A 1 -1.33 -14.51 28.20
N SER A 2 -2.11 -14.07 27.21
CA SER A 2 -2.29 -14.88 25.99
C SER A 2 -0.95 -14.89 25.26
N HIS A 3 -0.36 -16.06 25.09
CA HIS A 3 0.79 -16.23 24.20
C HIS A 3 0.27 -16.04 22.78
N ASN A 4 0.34 -14.83 22.25
CA ASN A 4 0.19 -14.63 20.83
C ASN A 4 1.38 -15.34 20.15
N PRO A 5 1.15 -16.37 19.31
CA PRO A 5 2.25 -17.02 18.59
C PRO A 5 2.95 -16.05 17.61
N ASP A 6 2.29 -14.93 17.28
CA ASP A 6 2.83 -13.88 16.42
C ASP A 6 3.49 -12.75 17.21
N ALA A 7 4.46 -12.11 16.54
CA ALA A 7 5.13 -10.90 17.00
C ALA A 7 4.16 -9.75 17.35
N ILE A 8 3.01 -9.68 16.65
CA ILE A 8 1.98 -8.65 16.82
C ILE A 8 0.62 -9.21 16.43
N ALA A 9 -0.44 -8.83 17.16
CA ALA A 9 -1.81 -9.21 16.79
C ALA A 9 -2.26 -8.46 15.51
N PRO A 10 -3.07 -9.09 14.64
CA PRO A 10 -3.74 -8.38 13.55
C PRO A 10 -4.53 -7.16 14.04
N HIS A 11 -4.75 -6.18 13.18
CA HIS A 11 -5.63 -5.06 13.51
C HIS A 11 -7.07 -5.58 13.68
N GLY A 12 -7.70 -5.25 14.81
CA GLY A 12 -8.96 -5.87 15.25
C GLY A 12 -8.82 -7.25 15.92
N GLY A 13 -7.60 -7.75 16.12
CA GLY A 13 -7.30 -8.95 16.92
C GLY A 13 -7.23 -10.26 16.14
N GLN A 14 -7.86 -10.35 14.96
CA GLN A 14 -7.85 -11.54 14.11
C GLN A 14 -7.72 -11.16 12.64
N LEU A 15 -7.02 -11.99 11.86
CA LEU A 15 -7.01 -11.86 10.41
C LEU A 15 -8.34 -12.33 9.84
N VAL A 16 -8.95 -11.48 9.04
CA VAL A 16 -10.08 -11.82 8.19
C VAL A 16 -9.59 -12.72 7.05
N ASN A 17 -10.38 -13.71 6.67
CA ASN A 17 -10.22 -14.46 5.44
C ASN A 17 -11.55 -14.46 4.70
N ARG A 18 -11.57 -13.83 3.51
CA ARG A 18 -12.74 -13.83 2.60
C ARG A 18 -12.41 -14.46 1.26
N ILE A 19 -11.47 -15.40 1.23
CA ILE A 19 -11.37 -16.35 0.11
C ILE A 19 -12.44 -17.42 0.35
N ALA A 20 -13.27 -17.67 -0.67
CA ALA A 20 -14.34 -18.66 -0.60
C ALA A 20 -13.78 -20.07 -0.35
N THR A 21 -14.43 -20.80 0.54
CA THR A 21 -14.23 -22.26 0.67
C THR A 21 -14.67 -22.97 -0.61
N ALA A 22 -14.29 -24.24 -0.78
CA ALA A 22 -14.70 -25.03 -1.95
C ALA A 22 -16.23 -25.11 -2.08
N GLU A 23 -16.93 -25.25 -0.96
CA GLU A 23 -18.39 -25.31 -0.88
C GLU A 23 -19.03 -23.98 -1.26
N GLN A 24 -18.56 -22.87 -0.66
CA GLN A 24 -19.04 -21.52 -1.00
C GLN A 24 -18.79 -21.19 -2.46
N ARG A 25 -17.60 -21.52 -2.98
CA ARG A 25 -17.25 -21.29 -4.38
C ARG A 25 -18.20 -22.05 -5.31
N ALA A 26 -18.47 -23.33 -5.04
CA ALA A 26 -19.40 -24.12 -5.83
C ALA A 26 -20.82 -23.53 -5.80
N GLU A 27 -21.29 -23.08 -4.63
CA GLU A 27 -22.57 -22.41 -4.47
C GLU A 27 -22.65 -21.12 -5.30
N PHE A 28 -21.64 -20.25 -5.20
CA PHE A 28 -21.59 -18.99 -5.93
C PHE A 28 -21.54 -19.21 -7.44
N LEU A 29 -20.76 -20.20 -7.90
CA LEU A 29 -20.72 -20.58 -9.32
C LEU A 29 -22.06 -21.12 -9.82
N SER A 30 -22.80 -21.90 -9.03
CA SER A 30 -24.13 -22.40 -9.44
C SER A 30 -25.17 -21.28 -9.63
N LYS A 31 -24.97 -20.12 -8.99
CA LYS A 31 -25.85 -18.95 -9.06
C LYS A 31 -25.38 -17.92 -10.10
N ALA A 32 -24.18 -18.07 -10.66
CA ALA A 32 -23.45 -17.03 -11.39
C ALA A 32 -24.22 -16.40 -12.56
N ASP A 33 -25.07 -17.17 -13.24
CA ASP A 33 -25.86 -16.70 -14.39
C ASP A 33 -27.09 -15.88 -13.98
N PHE A 34 -27.56 -16.04 -12.73
CA PHE A 34 -28.77 -15.41 -12.22
C PHE A 34 -28.50 -14.23 -11.29
N LEU A 35 -27.25 -14.08 -10.81
CA LEU A 35 -26.88 -12.97 -9.95
C LEU A 35 -26.81 -11.66 -10.76
N PRO A 36 -27.30 -10.53 -10.21
CA PRO A 36 -26.99 -9.23 -10.76
C PRO A 36 -25.47 -9.01 -10.75
N ARG A 37 -24.95 -8.30 -11.74
CA ARG A 37 -23.51 -8.17 -11.99
C ARG A 37 -23.07 -6.72 -11.78
N VAL A 38 -21.93 -6.55 -11.13
CA VAL A 38 -21.23 -5.28 -11.02
C VAL A 38 -19.82 -5.45 -11.57
N GLN A 39 -19.51 -4.63 -12.58
CA GLN A 39 -18.20 -4.55 -13.19
C GLN A 39 -17.28 -3.70 -12.30
N LEU A 40 -16.16 -4.27 -11.86
CA LEU A 40 -15.17 -3.61 -11.04
C LEU A 40 -14.09 -2.93 -11.90
N ASP A 41 -13.59 -1.80 -11.40
CA ASP A 41 -12.33 -1.22 -11.85
C ASP A 41 -11.13 -1.88 -11.13
N ASP A 42 -9.92 -1.60 -11.60
CA ASP A 42 -8.70 -2.23 -11.06
C ASP A 42 -8.44 -1.90 -9.58
N ARG A 43 -8.91 -0.73 -9.10
CA ARG A 43 -8.79 -0.34 -7.69
C ARG A 43 -9.75 -1.16 -6.83
N ALA A 44 -11.00 -1.33 -7.26
CA ALA A 44 -11.98 -2.15 -6.56
C ALA A 44 -11.59 -3.64 -6.59
N VAL A 45 -11.01 -4.15 -7.68
CA VAL A 45 -10.42 -5.50 -7.71
C VAL A 45 -9.32 -5.63 -6.66
N SER A 46 -8.40 -4.66 -6.59
CA SER A 46 -7.33 -4.64 -5.58
C SER A 46 -7.91 -4.62 -4.15
N ASP A 47 -9.00 -3.89 -3.93
CA ASP A 47 -9.63 -3.78 -2.61
C ASP A 47 -10.36 -5.07 -2.22
N VAL A 48 -11.06 -5.75 -3.14
CA VAL A 48 -11.62 -7.09 -2.93
C VAL A 48 -10.52 -8.07 -2.52
N GLU A 49 -9.39 -8.07 -3.24
CA GLU A 49 -8.26 -8.94 -2.91
C GLU A 49 -7.68 -8.65 -1.53
N MET A 50 -7.45 -7.37 -1.21
CA MET A 50 -6.86 -6.95 0.06
C MET A 50 -7.76 -7.25 1.27
N ILE A 51 -9.09 -7.16 1.10
CA ILE A 51 -10.05 -7.64 2.10
C ILE A 51 -9.97 -9.17 2.21
N ALA A 52 -9.98 -9.88 1.07
CA ALA A 52 -10.03 -11.34 1.03
C ALA A 52 -8.84 -12.02 1.71
N ILE A 53 -7.63 -11.50 1.51
CA ILE A 53 -6.42 -12.06 2.13
C ILE A 53 -6.20 -11.60 3.58
N GLY A 54 -7.08 -10.74 4.11
CA GLY A 54 -6.99 -10.20 5.47
C GLY A 54 -6.02 -9.04 5.62
N ALA A 55 -5.49 -8.49 4.53
CA ALA A 55 -4.61 -7.34 4.58
C ALA A 55 -5.35 -6.08 5.06
N PHE A 56 -6.66 -6.00 4.81
CA PHE A 56 -7.55 -4.98 5.34
C PHE A 56 -8.33 -5.37 6.60
N SER A 57 -7.90 -6.38 7.35
CA SER A 57 -8.51 -6.72 8.64
C SER A 57 -8.61 -5.46 9.53
N PRO A 58 -9.77 -5.21 10.18
CA PRO A 58 -10.89 -6.13 10.39
C PRO A 58 -11.98 -6.11 9.32
N LEU A 59 -11.80 -5.39 8.21
CA LEU A 59 -12.84 -5.30 7.19
C LEU A 59 -13.13 -6.67 6.57
N THR A 60 -14.42 -6.96 6.42
CA THR A 60 -14.95 -8.17 5.81
C THR A 60 -15.53 -7.95 4.42
N GLY A 61 -15.61 -6.69 4.01
CA GLY A 61 -16.20 -6.24 2.76
C GLY A 61 -16.16 -4.72 2.65
N PHE A 62 -16.97 -4.18 1.76
CA PHE A 62 -17.06 -2.74 1.55
C PHE A 62 -17.86 -2.06 2.66
N MET A 63 -17.38 -0.89 3.09
CA MET A 63 -17.90 -0.20 4.28
C MET A 63 -19.37 0.17 4.16
N ASN A 64 -20.13 -0.14 5.21
CA ASN A 64 -21.44 0.46 5.44
C ASN A 64 -21.30 1.97 5.71
N GLN A 65 -22.43 2.67 5.72
CA GLN A 65 -22.45 4.13 5.89
C GLN A 65 -21.83 4.59 7.22
N GLN A 66 -22.04 3.84 8.30
CA GLN A 66 -21.51 4.21 9.62
C GLN A 66 -19.99 4.10 9.69
N ASP A 67 -19.42 3.01 9.17
CA ASP A 67 -17.97 2.83 9.06
C ASP A 67 -17.36 3.87 8.11
N TYR A 68 -18.03 4.15 6.98
CA TYR A 68 -17.63 5.16 6.03
C TYR A 68 -17.58 6.57 6.66
N ASP A 69 -18.68 7.04 7.24
CA ASP A 69 -18.78 8.39 7.79
C ASP A 69 -17.73 8.64 8.86
N ARG A 70 -17.54 7.69 9.77
CA ARG A 70 -16.53 7.79 10.83
C ARG A 70 -15.11 7.63 10.30
N THR A 71 -14.90 6.80 9.28
CA THR A 71 -13.59 6.72 8.63
C THR A 71 -13.24 8.05 8.00
N VAL A 72 -14.19 8.71 7.35
CA VAL A 72 -14.00 10.02 6.72
C VAL A 72 -13.70 11.09 7.77
N THR A 73 -14.47 11.22 8.84
CA THR A 73 -14.33 12.35 9.78
C THR A 73 -13.46 12.10 11.01
N GLU A 74 -13.30 10.86 11.44
CA GLU A 74 -12.67 10.52 12.74
C GLU A 74 -11.46 9.59 12.60
N MET A 75 -11.16 9.09 11.39
CA MET A 75 -10.18 8.01 11.18
C MET A 75 -10.49 6.76 12.00
N ARG A 76 -11.77 6.40 12.13
CA ARG A 76 -12.22 5.23 12.89
C ARG A 76 -13.34 4.48 12.20
N LEU A 77 -13.35 3.17 12.42
CA LEU A 77 -14.52 2.34 12.16
C LEU A 77 -15.61 2.59 13.22
N ALA A 78 -16.83 2.13 12.95
CA ALA A 78 -17.98 2.19 13.86
C ALA A 78 -17.69 1.57 15.24
N ASN A 79 -16.86 0.53 15.28
CA ASN A 79 -16.42 -0.11 16.52
C ASN A 79 -15.29 0.63 17.28
N GLY A 80 -14.83 1.77 16.77
CA GLY A 80 -13.81 2.63 17.37
C GLY A 80 -12.36 2.31 17.00
N LEU A 81 -12.11 1.21 16.28
CA LEU A 81 -10.77 0.89 15.77
C LEU A 81 -10.30 1.95 14.78
N VAL A 82 -9.01 2.31 14.84
CA VAL A 82 -8.42 3.30 13.93
C VAL A 82 -8.43 2.77 12.50
N TRP A 83 -8.95 3.56 11.57
CA TRP A 83 -8.93 3.28 10.15
C TRP A 83 -9.05 4.59 9.36
N SER A 84 -8.07 4.89 8.52
CA SER A 84 -7.88 6.26 8.02
C SER A 84 -8.33 6.52 6.58
N ILE A 85 -8.65 5.48 5.80
CA ILE A 85 -9.02 5.58 4.38
C ILE A 85 -10.28 4.77 4.10
N PRO A 86 -11.35 5.36 3.51
CA PRO A 86 -12.55 4.62 3.14
C PRO A 86 -12.26 3.51 2.12
N ILE A 87 -12.85 2.33 2.33
CA ILE A 87 -12.82 1.20 1.39
C ILE A 87 -14.26 0.92 0.95
N THR A 88 -14.62 1.48 -0.20
CA THR A 88 -16.00 1.53 -0.71
C THR A 88 -16.07 1.01 -2.15
N LEU A 89 -17.24 0.50 -2.53
CA LEU A 89 -17.57 0.15 -3.91
C LEU A 89 -18.63 1.12 -4.42
N SER A 90 -18.24 2.04 -5.30
CA SER A 90 -19.12 3.07 -5.85
C SER A 90 -19.64 2.67 -7.21
N VAL A 91 -20.95 2.79 -7.42
CA VAL A 91 -21.62 2.56 -8.71
C VAL A 91 -22.58 3.71 -9.04
N SER A 92 -22.99 3.82 -10.30
CA SER A 92 -24.00 4.81 -10.69
C SER A 92 -25.38 4.44 -10.16
N GLU A 93 -26.30 5.40 -10.08
CA GLU A 93 -27.69 5.15 -9.67
C GLU A 93 -28.38 4.11 -10.57
N GLU A 94 -28.08 4.11 -11.87
CA GLU A 94 -28.64 3.15 -12.83
C GLU A 94 -28.21 1.71 -12.51
N VAL A 95 -26.95 1.53 -12.08
CA VAL A 95 -26.43 0.22 -11.64
C VAL A 95 -27.00 -0.15 -10.26
N ALA A 96 -27.13 0.81 -9.35
CA ALA A 96 -27.60 0.58 -7.98
C ALA A 96 -29.10 0.29 -7.86
N SER A 97 -29.93 0.93 -8.69
CA SER A 97 -31.39 0.89 -8.62
C SER A 97 -31.98 -0.52 -8.66
N PRO A 98 -31.61 -1.41 -9.61
CA PRO A 98 -32.19 -2.77 -9.68
C PRO A 98 -31.70 -3.71 -8.56
N LEU A 99 -30.60 -3.38 -7.88
CA LEU A 99 -30.01 -4.22 -6.84
C LEU A 99 -30.87 -4.22 -5.57
N GLN A 100 -31.07 -5.39 -4.96
CA GLN A 100 -31.84 -5.53 -3.72
C GLN A 100 -30.92 -5.80 -2.54
N GLU A 101 -31.08 -5.01 -1.47
CA GLU A 101 -30.40 -5.27 -0.19
C GLU A 101 -30.80 -6.66 0.35
N GLY A 102 -29.87 -7.35 0.99
CA GLY A 102 -29.95 -8.76 1.36
C GLY A 102 -29.56 -9.74 0.25
N GLY A 103 -29.45 -9.27 -1.01
CA GLY A 103 -29.10 -10.08 -2.16
C GLY A 103 -27.59 -10.31 -2.34
N LEU A 104 -27.25 -11.32 -3.15
CA LEU A 104 -25.89 -11.53 -3.64
C LEU A 104 -25.69 -10.82 -4.98
N ILE A 105 -24.52 -10.24 -5.16
CA ILE A 105 -24.08 -9.57 -6.38
C ILE A 105 -22.81 -10.26 -6.87
N ARG A 106 -22.78 -10.60 -8.15
CA ARG A 106 -21.59 -11.08 -8.83
C ARG A 106 -20.66 -9.90 -9.15
N LEU A 107 -19.40 -10.01 -8.78
CA LEU A 107 -18.35 -9.04 -9.06
C LEU A 107 -17.47 -9.56 -10.20
N ASP A 108 -17.42 -8.80 -11.29
CA ASP A 108 -16.59 -9.10 -12.45
C ASP A 108 -15.38 -8.15 -12.50
N ASN A 109 -14.18 -8.66 -12.81
CA ASN A 109 -13.00 -7.81 -13.06
C ASN A 109 -13.07 -7.13 -14.43
N SER A 110 -12.17 -6.19 -14.73
CA SER A 110 -12.15 -5.41 -15.99
C SER A 110 -12.13 -6.24 -17.29
N ARG A 111 -11.84 -7.56 -17.23
CA ARG A 111 -11.91 -8.51 -18.36
C ARG A 111 -13.26 -9.26 -18.46
N GLY A 112 -14.20 -8.99 -17.56
CA GLY A 112 -15.49 -9.68 -17.46
C GLY A 112 -15.43 -11.03 -16.73
N GLU A 113 -14.33 -11.33 -16.04
CA GLU A 113 -14.17 -12.59 -15.30
C GLU A 113 -14.85 -12.49 -13.93
N PHE A 114 -15.61 -13.51 -13.55
CA PHE A 114 -16.25 -13.61 -12.24
C PHE A 114 -15.19 -13.87 -11.16
N ILE A 115 -14.87 -12.85 -10.36
CA ILE A 115 -13.81 -12.96 -9.34
C ILE A 115 -14.34 -13.16 -7.93
N GLY A 116 -15.56 -12.74 -7.65
CA GLY A 116 -16.08 -12.75 -6.28
C GLY A 116 -17.52 -12.31 -6.18
N VAL A 117 -18.10 -12.43 -4.99
CA VAL A 117 -19.45 -11.97 -4.70
C VAL A 117 -19.46 -10.92 -3.61
N LEU A 118 -20.43 -10.02 -3.66
CA LEU A 118 -20.81 -9.11 -2.58
C LEU A 118 -22.18 -9.51 -2.05
N GLN A 119 -22.31 -9.75 -0.75
CA GLN A 119 -23.61 -9.78 -0.10
C GLN A 119 -24.00 -8.35 0.26
N LEU A 120 -24.91 -7.78 -0.52
CA LEU A 120 -25.30 -6.37 -0.36
C LEU A 120 -26.11 -6.20 0.93
N THR A 121 -25.60 -5.43 1.87
CA THR A 121 -26.31 -5.11 3.12
C THR A 121 -26.87 -3.70 3.15
N GLN A 122 -26.30 -2.78 2.37
CA GLN A 122 -26.74 -1.39 2.34
C GLN A 122 -26.35 -0.71 1.03
N LYS A 123 -27.22 0.15 0.52
CA LYS A 123 -26.94 1.15 -0.53
C LYS A 123 -27.08 2.54 0.06
N TYR A 124 -26.10 3.42 -0.17
CA TYR A 124 -26.19 4.79 0.35
C TYR A 124 -25.46 5.80 -0.54
N ASN A 125 -25.98 7.02 -0.57
CA ASN A 125 -25.34 8.17 -1.20
C ASN A 125 -24.34 8.81 -0.24
N TYR A 126 -23.34 9.49 -0.78
CA TYR A 126 -22.26 10.12 -0.03
C TYR A 126 -21.86 11.47 -0.62
N ASP A 127 -21.26 12.32 0.20
CA ASP A 127 -20.73 13.61 -0.21
C ASP A 127 -19.25 13.48 -0.60
N LYS A 128 -19.00 13.45 -1.92
CA LYS A 128 -17.66 13.39 -2.50
C LYS A 128 -16.77 14.56 -2.07
N THR A 129 -17.31 15.76 -1.96
CA THR A 129 -16.53 16.94 -1.56
C THR A 129 -16.13 16.85 -0.10
N ARG A 130 -17.04 16.38 0.77
CA ARG A 130 -16.73 16.09 2.18
C ARG A 130 -15.64 15.03 2.30
N GLU A 131 -15.70 13.95 1.52
CA GLU A 131 -14.62 12.96 1.51
C GLU A 131 -13.31 13.56 1.00
N ALA A 132 -13.35 14.31 -0.11
CA ALA A 132 -12.16 14.93 -0.71
C ALA A 132 -11.39 15.76 0.33
N ILE A 133 -12.09 16.69 0.99
CA ILE A 133 -11.50 17.60 1.99
C ILE A 133 -10.97 16.82 3.20
N ASN A 134 -11.73 15.87 3.74
CA ASN A 134 -11.31 15.19 4.97
C ASN A 134 -10.26 14.11 4.74
N VAL A 135 -10.24 13.45 3.58
CA VAL A 135 -9.29 12.37 3.26
C VAL A 135 -8.01 12.89 2.63
N TYR A 136 -8.13 13.83 1.69
CA TYR A 136 -7.00 14.32 0.88
C TYR A 136 -6.57 15.74 1.24
N ARG A 137 -7.24 16.41 2.20
CA ARG A 137 -6.98 17.80 2.62
C ARG A 137 -7.15 18.83 1.50
N THR A 138 -7.82 18.46 0.42
CA THR A 138 -8.09 19.30 -0.74
C THR A 138 -9.28 18.75 -1.52
N ASP A 139 -9.99 19.62 -2.22
CA ASP A 139 -11.04 19.31 -3.19
C ASP A 139 -10.58 19.53 -4.65
N ASP A 140 -9.28 19.79 -4.85
CA ASP A 140 -8.67 20.01 -6.17
C ASP A 140 -8.71 18.73 -7.01
N ALA A 141 -9.45 18.78 -8.12
CA ALA A 141 -9.57 17.68 -9.09
C ALA A 141 -8.23 17.29 -9.76
N LYS A 142 -7.17 18.11 -9.64
CA LYS A 142 -5.82 17.73 -10.09
C LYS A 142 -5.12 16.77 -9.13
N HIS A 143 -5.57 16.67 -7.88
CA HIS A 143 -5.06 15.65 -6.96
C HIS A 143 -5.52 14.26 -7.44
N PRO A 144 -4.61 13.31 -7.75
CA PRO A 144 -5.00 12.03 -8.36
C PRO A 144 -6.04 11.24 -7.57
N GLY A 145 -5.93 11.22 -6.23
CA GLY A 145 -6.92 10.59 -5.37
C GLY A 145 -8.30 11.26 -5.38
N VAL A 146 -8.35 12.59 -5.52
CA VAL A 146 -9.62 13.36 -5.60
C VAL A 146 -10.24 13.18 -6.98
N GLN A 147 -9.43 13.15 -8.03
CA GLN A 147 -9.90 12.86 -9.38
C GLN A 147 -10.60 11.49 -9.45
N VAL A 148 -9.98 10.46 -8.87
CA VAL A 148 -10.59 9.12 -8.79
C VAL A 148 -11.93 9.19 -8.05
N LEU A 149 -11.97 9.83 -6.87
CA LEU A 149 -13.18 10.01 -6.08
C LEU A 149 -14.30 10.73 -6.86
N TYR A 150 -13.98 11.80 -7.58
CA TYR A 150 -14.96 12.55 -8.36
C TYR A 150 -15.49 11.76 -9.56
N ASN A 151 -14.67 10.89 -10.14
CA ASN A 151 -15.07 10.01 -11.25
C ASN A 151 -15.89 8.79 -10.81
N GLN A 152 -15.95 8.47 -9.51
CA GLN A 152 -16.73 7.34 -9.01
C GLN A 152 -18.25 7.55 -9.18
N GLY A 153 -19.02 6.46 -9.06
CA GLY A 153 -20.48 6.54 -8.95
C GLY A 153 -20.95 7.27 -7.68
N THR A 154 -22.24 7.62 -7.62
CA THR A 154 -22.83 8.36 -6.49
C THR A 154 -23.33 7.46 -5.35
N VAL A 155 -23.51 6.16 -5.61
CA VAL A 155 -24.02 5.20 -4.64
C VAL A 155 -22.93 4.24 -4.21
N HIS A 156 -22.69 4.11 -2.92
CA HIS A 156 -21.88 3.05 -2.34
C HIS A 156 -22.71 1.78 -2.13
N LEU A 157 -22.14 0.64 -2.53
CA LEU A 157 -22.63 -0.69 -2.22
C LEU A 157 -21.79 -1.26 -1.06
N ALA A 158 -22.45 -1.57 0.05
CA ALA A 158 -21.79 -2.09 1.24
C ALA A 158 -22.16 -3.54 1.52
N GLY A 159 -21.27 -4.22 2.22
CA GLY A 159 -21.50 -5.57 2.73
C GLY A 159 -20.31 -6.48 2.52
N ASP A 160 -20.45 -7.70 3.02
CA ASP A 160 -19.41 -8.70 3.02
C ASP A 160 -19.07 -9.18 1.60
N ILE A 161 -17.78 -9.38 1.34
CA ILE A 161 -17.30 -9.92 0.07
C ILE A 161 -16.79 -11.34 0.24
N TRP A 162 -16.73 -12.09 -0.86
CA TRP A 162 -15.94 -13.31 -0.98
C TRP A 162 -15.24 -13.33 -2.33
N LEU A 163 -13.91 -13.46 -2.33
CA LEU A 163 -13.12 -13.75 -3.51
C LEU A 163 -13.24 -15.26 -3.82
N LEU A 164 -13.60 -15.64 -5.04
CA LEU A 164 -13.81 -17.04 -5.40
C LEU A 164 -12.54 -17.88 -5.25
N GLN A 165 -11.40 -17.32 -5.64
CA GLN A 165 -10.09 -17.94 -5.52
C GLN A 165 -8.99 -16.88 -5.62
N ARG A 166 -7.85 -17.16 -4.98
CA ARG A 166 -6.66 -16.32 -5.02
C ARG A 166 -5.73 -16.84 -6.11
N GLU A 167 -5.70 -16.12 -7.24
CA GLU A 167 -4.81 -16.47 -8.35
C GLU A 167 -3.36 -16.03 -8.09
N PRO A 168 -2.36 -16.78 -8.62
CA PRO A 168 -0.98 -16.32 -8.67
C PRO A 168 -0.86 -15.00 -9.44
N HIS A 169 -0.04 -14.08 -8.94
CA HIS A 169 0.24 -12.81 -9.61
C HIS A 169 0.90 -13.11 -10.97
N PRO A 170 0.41 -12.54 -12.08
CA PRO A 170 0.82 -12.96 -13.43
C PRO A 170 2.31 -12.75 -13.72
N GLN A 171 2.93 -11.76 -13.08
CA GLN A 171 4.36 -11.43 -13.28
C GLN A 171 5.26 -11.86 -12.11
N PHE A 172 4.71 -11.98 -10.90
CA PHE A 172 5.50 -12.06 -9.65
C PHE A 172 4.94 -13.10 -8.66
N PRO A 173 4.63 -14.33 -9.10
CA PRO A 173 3.94 -15.31 -8.26
C PRO A 173 4.77 -15.69 -7.02
N THR A 174 6.11 -15.70 -7.13
CA THR A 174 7.03 -16.01 -6.02
C THR A 174 7.10 -14.93 -4.95
N TYR A 175 6.76 -13.68 -5.31
CA TYR A 175 6.76 -12.54 -4.39
C TYR A 175 5.38 -12.27 -3.78
N GLN A 176 4.35 -12.99 -4.22
CA GLN A 176 3.00 -12.87 -3.69
C GLN A 176 2.90 -13.62 -2.35
N ILE A 177 3.13 -12.89 -1.27
CA ILE A 177 3.06 -13.42 0.10
C ILE A 177 1.87 -12.75 0.78
N ASP A 178 0.83 -13.51 1.12
CA ASP A 178 -0.35 -12.99 1.82
C ASP A 178 -0.09 -12.84 3.35
N PRO A 179 -0.92 -12.09 4.10
CA PRO A 179 -0.74 -11.86 5.54
C PRO A 179 -0.52 -13.11 6.40
N ALA A 180 -1.29 -14.18 6.15
CA ALA A 180 -1.11 -15.43 6.90
C ALA A 180 0.26 -16.08 6.63
N ALA A 181 0.72 -16.04 5.37
CA ALA A 181 1.99 -16.61 4.94
C ALA A 181 3.19 -15.80 5.46
N SER A 182 3.13 -14.47 5.41
CA SER A 182 4.18 -13.60 5.96
C SER A 182 4.34 -13.79 7.48
N ARG A 183 3.25 -13.91 8.22
CA ARG A 183 3.29 -14.23 9.66
C ARG A 183 3.94 -15.58 9.93
N GLN A 184 3.57 -16.62 9.18
CA GLN A 184 4.21 -17.94 9.29
C GLN A 184 5.72 -17.85 8.98
N LEU A 185 6.08 -17.18 7.90
CA LEU A 185 7.48 -16.97 7.51
C LEU A 185 8.29 -16.27 8.61
N PHE A 186 7.73 -15.25 9.27
CA PHE A 186 8.41 -14.56 10.36
C PHE A 186 8.58 -15.46 11.59
N ARG A 187 7.59 -16.31 11.90
CA ARG A 187 7.71 -17.34 12.96
C ARG A 187 8.81 -18.36 12.63
N ASP A 188 8.85 -18.85 11.41
CA ASP A 188 9.83 -19.84 10.95
C ASP A 188 11.26 -19.27 10.98
N LYS A 189 11.41 -17.98 10.70
CA LYS A 189 12.67 -17.23 10.84
C LYS A 189 13.02 -16.87 12.29
N GLY A 190 12.12 -17.08 13.24
CA GLY A 190 12.29 -16.69 14.64
C GLY A 190 12.31 -15.17 14.89
N TRP A 191 11.80 -14.37 13.94
CA TRP A 191 11.77 -12.92 14.06
C TRP A 191 10.70 -12.47 15.06
N LYS A 192 11.09 -11.63 16.03
CA LYS A 192 10.18 -11.06 17.05
C LYS A 192 9.86 -9.61 16.79
N THR A 193 10.72 -8.93 16.05
CA THR A 193 10.56 -7.54 15.63
C THR A 193 10.82 -7.44 14.14
N ILE A 194 9.82 -6.93 13.42
CA ILE A 194 9.81 -6.82 11.97
C ILE A 194 9.45 -5.40 11.60
N VAL A 195 10.23 -4.77 10.73
CA VAL A 195 9.96 -3.45 10.17
C VAL A 195 9.44 -3.57 8.75
N GLY A 196 8.28 -2.96 8.47
CA GLY A 196 7.74 -2.85 7.12
C GLY A 196 8.29 -1.61 6.40
N PHE A 197 8.67 -1.78 5.13
CA PHE A 197 9.04 -0.68 4.25
C PHE A 197 8.15 -0.67 2.99
N GLN A 198 7.29 0.34 2.91
CA GLN A 198 6.47 0.63 1.73
C GLN A 198 7.31 1.42 0.71
N THR A 199 7.26 1.03 -0.56
CA THR A 199 7.77 1.87 -1.66
C THR A 199 6.96 1.66 -2.93
N ARG A 200 6.94 2.67 -3.79
CA ARG A 200 6.54 2.54 -5.20
C ARG A 200 7.67 2.89 -6.17
N ASN A 201 8.81 3.36 -5.66
CA ASN A 201 9.97 3.79 -6.44
C ASN A 201 11.15 2.84 -6.23
N PRO A 202 12.10 2.77 -7.19
CA PRO A 202 13.37 2.10 -6.96
C PRO A 202 14.06 2.62 -5.69
N ILE A 203 14.75 1.72 -4.97
CA ILE A 203 15.48 2.07 -3.75
C ILE A 203 16.81 2.72 -4.16
N HIS A 204 17.12 3.85 -3.53
CA HIS A 204 18.38 4.58 -3.70
C HIS A 204 19.12 4.55 -2.36
N ARG A 205 20.33 5.12 -2.27
CA ARG A 205 21.14 5.04 -1.04
C ARG A 205 20.49 5.68 0.19
N ALA A 206 19.64 6.69 -0.01
CA ALA A 206 18.82 7.26 1.07
C ALA A 206 17.83 6.25 1.65
N HIS A 207 17.10 5.53 0.79
CA HIS A 207 16.17 4.47 1.19
C HIS A 207 16.93 3.26 1.79
N GLU A 208 18.08 2.89 1.21
CA GLU A 208 18.94 1.83 1.75
C GLU A 208 19.41 2.16 3.17
N TYR A 209 19.86 3.41 3.40
CA TYR A 209 20.33 3.88 4.70
C TYR A 209 19.25 3.76 5.78
N ILE A 210 18.03 4.27 5.53
CA ILE A 210 16.96 4.23 6.53
C ILE A 210 16.51 2.79 6.82
N GLN A 211 16.52 1.91 5.81
CA GLN A 211 16.23 0.48 6.01
C GLN A 211 17.29 -0.20 6.87
N LYS A 212 18.57 0.08 6.62
CA LYS A 212 19.68 -0.45 7.43
C LYS A 212 19.65 0.08 8.86
N CYS A 213 19.41 1.37 9.06
CA CYS A 213 19.24 1.93 10.40
C CYS A 213 18.07 1.30 11.16
N ALA A 214 16.97 0.97 10.49
CA ALA A 214 15.87 0.26 11.12
C ALA A 214 16.25 -1.19 11.48
N LEU A 215 16.96 -1.89 10.59
CA LEU A 215 17.45 -3.26 10.80
C LEU A 215 18.42 -3.40 11.99
N GLU A 216 19.13 -2.34 12.39
CA GLU A 216 19.95 -2.36 13.62
C GLU A 216 19.11 -2.51 14.90
N ILE A 217 17.81 -2.21 14.84
CA ILE A 217 16.90 -2.20 16.00
C ILE A 217 15.94 -3.40 15.97
N VAL A 218 15.78 -4.07 14.82
CA VAL A 218 14.80 -5.15 14.63
C VAL A 218 15.40 -6.42 14.04
N ASP A 219 14.66 -7.52 14.12
CA ASP A 219 15.09 -8.84 13.63
C ASP A 219 15.03 -8.96 12.10
N GLY A 220 14.10 -8.26 11.45
CA GLY A 220 13.98 -8.37 10.00
C GLY A 220 13.25 -7.21 9.32
N LEU A 221 13.53 -7.08 8.02
CA LEU A 221 12.93 -6.10 7.13
C LEU A 221 11.95 -6.79 6.18
N PHE A 222 10.70 -6.34 6.20
CA PHE A 222 9.71 -6.68 5.19
C PHE A 222 9.65 -5.58 4.14
N LEU A 223 10.41 -5.76 3.07
CA LEU A 223 10.41 -4.88 1.90
C LEU A 223 9.17 -5.19 1.07
N HIS A 224 8.22 -4.25 1.05
CA HIS A 224 6.87 -4.50 0.55
C HIS A 224 6.44 -3.49 -0.51
N PRO A 225 7.08 -3.49 -1.70
CA PRO A 225 6.76 -2.59 -2.80
C PRO A 225 5.36 -2.76 -3.36
N LEU A 226 4.74 -1.65 -3.75
CA LEU A 226 3.44 -1.63 -4.42
C LEU A 226 3.58 -2.02 -5.89
N VAL A 227 2.83 -3.03 -6.32
CA VAL A 227 2.73 -3.47 -7.72
C VAL A 227 1.30 -3.37 -8.29
N GLY A 228 0.33 -2.97 -7.45
CA GLY A 228 -1.01 -2.60 -7.92
C GLY A 228 -0.99 -1.30 -8.75
N ALA A 229 -2.19 -0.80 -9.09
CA ALA A 229 -2.34 0.39 -9.92
C ALA A 229 -1.53 1.60 -9.39
N THR A 230 -0.59 2.09 -10.20
CA THR A 230 0.22 3.29 -9.98
C THR A 230 -0.07 4.33 -11.06
N LYS A 231 0.34 5.58 -10.83
CA LYS A 231 0.27 6.64 -11.85
C LYS A 231 1.14 6.35 -13.07
N GLU A 232 0.79 6.94 -14.21
CA GLU A 232 1.42 6.69 -15.53
C GLU A 232 2.92 6.99 -15.59
N ASP A 233 3.41 7.95 -14.80
CA ASP A 233 4.83 8.34 -14.78
C ASP A 233 5.74 7.43 -13.92
N ASP A 234 5.20 6.43 -13.25
CA ASP A 234 5.99 5.53 -12.39
C ASP A 234 6.73 4.47 -13.23
N ILE A 235 7.92 4.08 -12.78
CA ILE A 235 8.74 3.05 -13.44
C ILE A 235 7.98 1.71 -13.41
N ALA A 236 8.00 0.98 -14.53
CA ALA A 236 7.33 -0.31 -14.67
C ALA A 236 7.70 -1.29 -13.54
N ALA A 237 6.73 -2.11 -13.12
CA ALA A 237 6.85 -2.95 -11.94
C ALA A 237 7.98 -3.98 -12.06
N ASP A 238 8.18 -4.57 -13.24
CA ASP A 238 9.25 -5.52 -13.55
C ASP A 238 10.65 -4.91 -13.37
N VAL A 239 10.85 -3.68 -13.87
CA VAL A 239 12.10 -2.92 -13.70
C VAL A 239 12.35 -2.61 -12.23
N ARG A 240 11.31 -2.18 -11.49
CA ARG A 240 11.41 -1.91 -10.05
C ARG A 240 11.76 -3.18 -9.27
N MET A 241 11.09 -4.28 -9.56
CA MET A 241 11.37 -5.58 -8.92
C MET A 241 12.81 -6.02 -9.18
N ARG A 242 13.29 -5.89 -10.42
CA ARG A 242 14.68 -6.20 -10.76
C ARG A 242 15.67 -5.33 -9.99
N CYS A 243 15.39 -4.04 -9.83
CA CYS A 243 16.21 -3.14 -9.02
C CYS A 243 16.26 -3.58 -7.54
N TYR A 244 15.14 -4.06 -6.98
CA TYR A 244 15.11 -4.56 -5.60
C TYR A 244 15.92 -5.85 -5.46
N GLU A 245 15.79 -6.79 -6.40
CA GLU A 245 16.58 -8.03 -6.42
C GLU A 245 18.09 -7.74 -6.41
N ILE A 246 18.56 -6.91 -7.36
CA ILE A 246 19.97 -6.50 -7.45
C ILE A 246 20.43 -5.87 -6.13
N LEU A 247 19.63 -4.97 -5.55
CA LEU A 247 20.01 -4.33 -4.31
C LEU A 247 20.13 -5.35 -3.16
N LEU A 248 19.18 -6.26 -3.03
CA LEU A 248 19.19 -7.26 -1.96
C LEU A 248 20.35 -8.25 -2.11
N GLU A 249 20.57 -8.77 -3.33
CA GLU A 249 21.64 -9.73 -3.63
C GLU A 249 23.03 -9.20 -3.28
N HIS A 250 23.30 -7.92 -3.58
CA HIS A 250 24.64 -7.35 -3.41
C HIS A 250 24.86 -6.63 -2.09
N TYR A 251 23.81 -6.12 -1.44
CA TYR A 251 23.95 -5.13 -0.36
C TYR A 251 23.21 -5.44 0.95
N TYR A 252 22.48 -6.57 1.04
CA TYR A 252 21.75 -6.97 2.24
C TYR A 252 22.09 -8.38 2.71
N PRO A 253 22.04 -8.63 4.03
CA PRO A 253 22.01 -9.99 4.56
C PRO A 253 20.63 -10.63 4.25
N LEU A 254 20.61 -11.57 3.31
CA LEU A 254 19.37 -12.17 2.78
C LEU A 254 18.54 -12.92 3.84
N ASP A 255 19.15 -13.37 4.92
CA ASP A 255 18.46 -14.01 6.05
C ASP A 255 17.66 -13.01 6.89
N ARG A 256 17.93 -11.71 6.78
CA ARG A 256 17.30 -10.59 7.52
C ARG A 256 16.27 -9.81 6.70
N VAL A 257 16.05 -10.15 5.43
CA VAL A 257 15.12 -9.42 4.55
C VAL A 257 14.12 -10.38 3.91
N THR A 258 12.89 -9.92 3.74
CA THR A 258 11.87 -10.57 2.92
C THR A 258 11.31 -9.55 1.95
N LEU A 259 11.38 -9.86 0.65
CA LEU A 259 10.75 -9.10 -0.41
C LEU A 259 9.40 -9.73 -0.75
N ALA A 260 8.33 -8.94 -0.72
CA ALA A 260 7.02 -9.35 -1.18
C ALA A 260 6.34 -8.22 -1.92
N ILE A 261 5.39 -8.54 -2.81
CA ILE A 261 4.59 -7.52 -3.47
C ILE A 261 3.38 -7.12 -2.63
N ASN A 262 3.00 -5.84 -2.71
CA ASN A 262 1.76 -5.31 -2.16
C ASN A 262 0.76 -5.06 -3.31
N PRO A 263 -0.37 -5.78 -3.38
CA PRO A 263 -1.34 -5.63 -4.46
C PRO A 263 -2.25 -4.41 -4.29
N ALA A 264 -2.17 -3.68 -3.17
CA ALA A 264 -2.98 -2.49 -2.94
C ALA A 264 -2.79 -1.42 -4.02
N ALA A 265 -3.85 -0.66 -4.33
CA ALA A 265 -3.78 0.56 -5.13
C ALA A 265 -3.28 1.76 -4.30
N MET A 266 -2.57 2.71 -4.90
CA MET A 266 -2.17 3.94 -4.20
C MET A 266 -3.33 4.95 -4.16
N ARG A 267 -3.52 5.66 -3.04
CA ARG A 267 -4.54 6.72 -2.89
C ARG A 267 -3.95 8.12 -3.02
N TYR A 268 -2.65 8.25 -2.77
CA TYR A 268 -1.93 9.52 -2.70
C TYR A 268 -2.47 10.43 -1.59
N ALA A 269 -3.02 9.86 -0.51
CA ALA A 269 -3.66 10.58 0.59
C ALA A 269 -2.67 10.96 1.71
N GLY A 270 -1.37 10.99 1.39
CA GLY A 270 -0.30 11.47 2.25
C GLY A 270 -0.40 10.95 3.70
N PRO A 271 -0.66 11.83 4.69
CA PRO A 271 -0.73 11.45 6.09
C PRO A 271 -1.72 10.32 6.41
N ARG A 272 -2.96 10.39 5.91
CA ARG A 272 -3.95 9.34 6.21
C ARG A 272 -3.54 8.00 5.60
N GLU A 273 -2.92 8.03 4.43
CA GLU A 273 -2.41 6.81 3.80
C GLU A 273 -1.18 6.23 4.53
N ALA A 274 -0.43 7.04 5.27
CA ALA A 274 0.65 6.54 6.13
C ALA A 274 0.12 5.68 7.29
N ILE A 275 -0.96 6.12 7.95
CA ILE A 275 -1.68 5.31 8.95
C ILE A 275 -2.19 4.03 8.31
N PHE A 276 -2.86 4.15 7.16
CA PHE A 276 -3.40 3.01 6.44
C PHE A 276 -2.33 1.98 6.07
N HIS A 277 -1.20 2.43 5.53
CA HIS A 277 -0.06 1.57 5.23
C HIS A 277 0.49 0.88 6.49
N ALA A 278 0.59 1.58 7.61
CA ALA A 278 1.03 0.98 8.86
C ALA A 278 0.07 -0.13 9.34
N LEU A 279 -1.25 0.10 9.26
CA LEU A 279 -2.26 -0.90 9.62
C LEU A 279 -2.24 -2.12 8.69
N VAL A 280 -2.06 -1.90 7.38
CA VAL A 280 -1.83 -3.00 6.43
C VAL A 280 -0.61 -3.80 6.86
N ARG A 281 0.52 -3.14 7.18
CA ARG A 281 1.77 -3.84 7.56
C ARG A 281 1.63 -4.57 8.89
N LYS A 282 0.85 -4.02 9.82
CA LYS A 282 0.45 -4.72 11.05
C LYS A 282 -0.27 -6.02 10.72
N ASN A 283 -1.19 -6.03 9.75
CA ASN A 283 -1.88 -7.25 9.33
C ASN A 283 -0.92 -8.29 8.71
N TYR A 284 0.13 -7.86 8.00
CA TYR A 284 1.21 -8.75 7.55
C TYR A 284 2.17 -9.21 8.68
N GLY A 285 2.00 -8.73 9.92
CA GLY A 285 2.83 -9.13 11.06
C GLY A 285 4.03 -8.22 11.35
N CYS A 286 4.11 -7.04 10.71
CA CYS A 286 5.14 -6.05 11.03
C CYS A 286 4.85 -5.39 12.38
N THR A 287 5.86 -5.36 13.25
CA THR A 287 5.83 -4.66 14.56
C THR A 287 6.16 -3.18 14.45
N HIS A 288 6.91 -2.80 13.42
CA HIS A 288 7.39 -1.46 13.15
C HIS A 288 7.09 -1.07 11.70
N PHE A 289 7.00 0.23 11.43
CA PHE A 289 6.77 0.73 10.07
C PHE A 289 7.61 1.98 9.79
N ILE A 290 8.43 1.96 8.74
CA ILE A 290 9.22 3.13 8.35
C ILE A 290 8.30 4.18 7.73
N VAL A 291 8.40 5.40 8.25
CA VAL A 291 7.74 6.58 7.70
C VAL A 291 8.81 7.63 7.40
N GLY A 292 9.03 7.88 6.12
CA GLY A 292 10.01 8.85 5.63
C GLY A 292 9.42 10.25 5.45
N ARG A 293 10.16 11.09 4.73
CA ARG A 293 9.69 12.38 4.20
C ARG A 293 8.66 12.17 3.10
N ASP A 294 7.65 13.05 3.03
CA ASP A 294 6.59 13.08 2.01
C ASP A 294 5.89 11.71 1.80
N HIS A 295 5.77 10.90 2.86
CA HIS A 295 5.26 9.53 2.74
C HIS A 295 3.85 9.53 2.15
N ALA A 296 3.67 8.76 1.08
CA ALA A 296 2.43 8.70 0.30
C ALA A 296 1.93 10.03 -0.28
N GLY A 297 2.77 11.08 -0.28
CA GLY A 297 2.43 12.38 -0.84
C GLY A 297 2.44 12.42 -2.38
N VAL A 298 1.85 13.49 -2.89
CA VAL A 298 1.85 13.89 -4.29
C VAL A 298 1.89 15.41 -4.36
N GLY A 299 2.61 15.98 -5.33
CA GLY A 299 2.76 17.42 -5.48
C GLY A 299 3.19 18.09 -4.17
N ASP A 300 2.57 19.24 -3.88
CA ASP A 300 2.80 20.04 -2.68
C ASP A 300 1.55 20.10 -1.77
N TYR A 301 0.67 19.09 -1.84
CA TYR A 301 -0.59 19.07 -1.07
C TYR A 301 -0.39 18.79 0.43
N TYR A 302 0.76 18.27 0.84
CA TYR A 302 1.05 17.86 2.21
C TYR A 302 2.38 18.44 2.70
N GLY A 303 2.46 18.78 3.98
CA GLY A 303 3.71 19.16 4.61
C GLY A 303 4.71 18.01 4.65
N THR A 304 5.99 18.36 4.65
CA THR A 304 7.12 17.42 4.49
C THR A 304 7.12 16.24 5.46
N TYR A 305 6.65 16.47 6.69
CA TYR A 305 6.61 15.49 7.76
C TYR A 305 5.20 15.25 8.31
N ASP A 306 4.15 15.74 7.62
CA ASP A 306 2.76 15.58 8.09
C ASP A 306 2.38 14.11 8.25
N ALA A 307 2.92 13.24 7.39
CA ALA A 307 2.72 11.80 7.48
C ALA A 307 3.41 11.15 8.68
N GLN A 308 4.34 11.84 9.34
CA GLN A 308 4.93 11.42 10.61
C GLN A 308 4.15 11.99 11.79
N TYR A 309 3.70 13.25 11.71
CA TYR A 309 2.97 13.93 12.78
C TYR A 309 1.57 13.34 13.01
N ILE A 310 0.90 12.86 11.97
CA ILE A 310 -0.43 12.24 12.11
C ILE A 310 -0.45 11.02 13.05
N PHE A 311 0.68 10.33 13.22
CA PHE A 311 0.77 9.24 14.20
C PHE A 311 0.63 9.72 15.65
N ASP A 312 0.93 11.00 15.92
CA ASP A 312 0.85 11.60 17.25
C ASP A 312 -0.58 12.01 17.63
N GLU A 313 -1.54 11.92 16.69
CA GLU A 313 -2.97 12.10 16.94
C GLU A 313 -3.62 10.86 17.61
N PHE A 314 -2.88 9.74 17.71
CA PHE A 314 -3.34 8.49 18.29
C PHE A 314 -2.47 8.06 19.47
N ALA A 315 -3.07 7.42 20.47
CA ALA A 315 -2.28 6.73 21.47
C ALA A 315 -1.58 5.50 20.82
N PRO A 316 -0.31 5.19 21.16
CA PRO A 316 0.43 4.09 20.53
C PRO A 316 -0.30 2.73 20.55
N SER A 317 -1.07 2.46 21.60
CA SER A 317 -1.85 1.22 21.74
C SER A 317 -3.00 1.09 20.74
N GLU A 318 -3.51 2.18 20.19
CA GLU A 318 -4.64 2.17 19.24
C GLU A 318 -4.21 1.63 17.87
N LEU A 319 -3.02 2.02 17.41
CA LEU A 319 -2.41 1.48 16.19
C LEU A 319 -1.81 0.10 16.48
N GLY A 320 -1.11 -0.04 17.60
CA GLY A 320 -0.41 -1.26 18.01
C GLY A 320 0.84 -1.59 17.18
N ILE A 321 1.16 -0.81 16.16
CA ILE A 321 2.39 -0.86 15.36
C ILE A 321 3.20 0.42 15.59
N VAL A 322 4.52 0.29 15.71
CA VAL A 322 5.39 1.41 16.07
C VAL A 322 5.93 2.12 14.81
N PRO A 323 5.63 3.42 14.60
CA PRO A 323 6.22 4.16 13.50
C PRO A 323 7.70 4.47 13.75
N MET A 324 8.56 4.19 12.78
CA MET A 324 9.95 4.62 12.74
C MET A 324 10.09 5.84 11.82
N LYS A 325 10.12 7.02 12.45
CA LYS A 325 10.11 8.33 11.77
C LYS A 325 11.53 8.72 11.35
N PHE A 326 11.81 8.68 10.04
CA PHE A 326 13.10 9.07 9.47
C PHE A 326 13.04 10.45 8.82
N GLU A 327 14.04 11.29 9.11
CA GLU A 327 14.24 12.54 8.40
C GLU A 327 14.79 12.29 6.98
N HIS A 328 14.82 13.36 6.18
CA HIS A 328 15.43 13.31 4.86
C HIS A 328 16.91 12.88 4.94
N ALA A 329 17.20 11.68 4.42
CA ALA A 329 18.56 11.17 4.32
C ALA A 329 19.27 11.67 3.06
N PHE A 330 20.56 11.99 3.18
CA PHE A 330 21.41 12.47 2.10
C PHE A 330 22.82 11.93 2.26
N TYR A 331 23.59 11.90 1.17
CA TYR A 331 25.02 11.63 1.27
C TYR A 331 25.76 12.92 1.64
N CYS A 332 26.50 12.90 2.74
CA CYS A 332 27.27 14.02 3.21
C CYS A 332 28.70 13.95 2.68
N THR A 333 29.14 14.95 1.93
CA THR A 333 30.51 15.00 1.38
C THR A 333 31.57 15.24 2.45
N ARG A 334 31.20 15.90 3.55
CA ARG A 334 32.09 16.14 4.70
C ARG A 334 32.39 14.86 5.49
N THR A 335 31.37 14.09 5.84
CA THR A 335 31.52 12.84 6.61
C THR A 335 31.70 11.61 5.73
N LYS A 336 31.53 11.76 4.39
CA LYS A 336 31.66 10.71 3.38
C LYS A 336 30.75 9.51 3.63
N GLN A 337 29.55 9.77 4.13
CA GLN A 337 28.55 8.74 4.45
C GLN A 337 27.13 9.27 4.31
N MET A 338 26.17 8.34 4.30
CA MET A 338 24.76 8.67 4.43
C MET A 338 24.48 9.22 5.84
N ALA A 339 23.65 10.25 5.92
CA ALA A 339 23.27 10.88 7.18
C ALA A 339 21.92 11.57 7.04
N THR A 340 21.42 12.11 8.15
CA THR A 340 20.30 13.04 8.22
C THR A 340 20.74 14.35 8.88
N SER A 341 19.85 15.34 8.95
CA SER A 341 20.11 16.57 9.72
C SER A 341 20.37 16.31 11.21
N LYS A 342 19.89 15.17 11.77
CA LYS A 342 20.17 14.79 13.17
C LYS A 342 21.62 14.37 13.41
N THR A 343 22.29 13.84 12.39
CA THR A 343 23.57 13.11 12.54
C THR A 343 24.73 13.74 11.79
N SER A 344 24.47 14.69 10.89
CA SER A 344 25.50 15.41 10.15
C SER A 344 25.42 16.93 10.35
N PRO A 345 26.55 17.60 10.67
CA PRO A 345 26.63 19.06 10.74
C PRO A 345 26.80 19.72 9.36
N SER A 346 26.65 18.97 8.26
CA SER A 346 26.85 19.49 6.90
C SER A 346 25.89 20.61 6.54
N LYS A 347 26.40 21.61 5.84
CA LYS A 347 25.59 22.65 5.19
C LYS A 347 24.91 22.10 3.92
N PRO A 348 23.85 22.74 3.38
CA PRO A 348 23.14 22.24 2.19
C PRO A 348 24.03 21.91 0.98
N GLU A 349 25.07 22.72 0.73
CA GLU A 349 26.03 22.55 -0.36
C GLU A 349 26.94 21.31 -0.20
N GLU A 350 27.02 20.74 1.01
CA GLU A 350 27.78 19.53 1.32
C GLU A 350 26.89 18.26 1.31
N ARG A 351 25.66 18.38 0.80
CA ARG A 351 24.67 17.29 0.74
C ARG A 351 24.40 16.94 -0.71
N ILE A 352 24.70 15.70 -1.09
CA ILE A 352 24.32 15.18 -2.41
C ILE A 352 22.87 14.73 -2.31
N HIS A 353 22.02 15.43 -3.06
CA HIS A 353 20.60 15.13 -3.23
C HIS A 353 20.21 15.40 -4.68
N LEU A 354 19.48 14.45 -5.29
CA LEU A 354 18.95 14.58 -6.65
C LEU A 354 17.44 14.41 -6.61
N SER A 355 16.71 15.33 -7.26
CA SER A 355 15.28 15.17 -7.47
C SER A 355 15.01 14.03 -8.45
N GLY A 356 13.85 13.39 -8.34
CA GLY A 356 13.45 12.33 -9.29
C GLY A 356 13.45 12.80 -10.74
N THR A 357 13.09 14.06 -11.00
CA THR A 357 13.17 14.67 -12.33
C THR A 357 14.60 14.70 -12.86
N LYS A 358 15.56 15.17 -12.04
CA LYS A 358 16.98 15.22 -12.42
C LYS A 358 17.56 13.82 -12.65
N VAL A 359 17.20 12.85 -11.82
CA VAL A 359 17.61 11.44 -12.02
C VAL A 359 17.09 10.90 -13.35
N ARG A 360 15.82 11.12 -13.68
CA ARG A 360 15.25 10.68 -14.97
C ARG A 360 15.90 11.36 -16.17
N GLU A 361 16.19 12.67 -16.07
CA GLU A 361 16.90 13.41 -17.12
C GLU A 361 18.31 12.84 -17.35
N MET A 362 19.06 12.56 -16.28
CA MET A 362 20.38 11.91 -16.39
C MET A 362 20.28 10.56 -17.09
N LEU A 363 19.38 9.68 -16.62
CA LEU A 363 19.21 8.34 -17.18
C LEU A 363 18.81 8.37 -18.66
N ARG A 364 17.93 9.29 -19.07
CA ARG A 364 17.54 9.50 -20.48
C ARG A 364 18.69 9.97 -21.36
N ARG A 365 19.69 10.66 -20.79
CA ARG A 365 20.93 11.05 -21.50
C ARG A 365 21.99 9.95 -21.48
N GLY A 366 21.69 8.77 -20.91
CA GLY A 366 22.67 7.71 -20.71
C GLY A 366 23.68 8.00 -19.59
N GLU A 367 23.43 9.01 -18.76
CA GLU A 367 24.26 9.35 -17.61
C GLU A 367 23.76 8.63 -16.37
N LEU A 368 24.65 7.90 -15.68
CA LEU A 368 24.30 7.24 -14.43
C LEU A 368 24.33 8.25 -13.26
N PRO A 369 23.37 8.20 -12.33
CA PRO A 369 23.48 8.90 -11.06
C PRO A 369 24.78 8.54 -10.34
N PRO A 370 25.37 9.47 -9.59
CA PRO A 370 26.62 9.22 -8.87
C PRO A 370 26.46 8.08 -7.85
N PRO A 371 27.54 7.33 -7.54
CA PRO A 371 27.50 6.22 -6.60
C PRO A 371 27.12 6.64 -5.18
N GLU A 372 27.26 7.92 -4.83
CA GLU A 372 26.77 8.52 -3.57
C GLU A 372 25.24 8.57 -3.49
N PHE A 373 24.54 8.56 -4.64
CA PHE A 373 23.09 8.61 -4.71
C PHE A 373 22.45 7.25 -4.97
N SER A 374 22.94 6.50 -5.96
CA SER A 374 22.42 5.17 -6.33
C SER A 374 23.55 4.15 -6.42
N ARG A 375 23.27 2.90 -6.10
CA ARG A 375 24.22 1.81 -6.40
C ARG A 375 24.43 1.71 -7.91
N PRO A 376 25.68 1.54 -8.40
CA PRO A 376 25.95 1.50 -9.83
C PRO A 376 25.15 0.44 -10.59
N GLU A 377 24.94 -0.74 -9.99
CA GLU A 377 24.20 -1.85 -10.59
C GLU A 377 22.70 -1.51 -10.74
N VAL A 378 22.12 -0.87 -9.73
CA VAL A 378 20.73 -0.39 -9.77
C VAL A 378 20.58 0.74 -10.80
N ALA A 379 21.55 1.67 -10.84
CA ALA A 379 21.55 2.76 -11.82
C ALA A 379 21.64 2.25 -13.26
N ALA A 380 22.49 1.25 -13.51
CA ALA A 380 22.65 0.62 -14.82
C ALA A 380 21.36 -0.09 -15.27
N GLU A 381 20.69 -0.79 -14.36
CA GLU A 381 19.40 -1.44 -14.67
C GLU A 381 18.32 -0.40 -15.03
N LEU A 382 18.24 0.70 -14.28
CA LEU A 382 17.33 1.80 -14.59
C LEU A 382 17.67 2.44 -15.95
N ALA A 383 18.94 2.68 -16.24
CA ALA A 383 19.35 3.25 -17.53
C ALA A 383 18.98 2.32 -18.70
N ARG A 384 19.24 1.01 -18.55
CA ARG A 384 18.89 -0.03 -19.53
C ARG A 384 17.39 -0.03 -19.83
N ALA A 385 16.55 0.03 -18.79
CA ALA A 385 15.11 0.06 -18.94
C ALA A 385 14.58 1.34 -19.59
N MET A 386 15.25 2.48 -19.39
CA MET A 386 14.86 3.77 -19.95
C MET A 386 15.37 4.03 -21.38
N GLN A 387 16.14 3.11 -21.97
CA GLN A 387 16.76 3.23 -23.30
C GLN A 387 15.97 2.58 -24.47
N ILE A 388 14.67 2.31 -24.32
CA ILE A 388 13.82 1.83 -25.43
C ILE A 388 13.03 3.06 -25.95
N GLU A 389 13.16 3.58 -27.20
CA GLU A 389 13.62 3.04 -28.49
C GLU A 389 14.72 3.91 -29.18
N VAL A 390 15.58 3.29 -30.00
CA VAL A 390 15.97 3.86 -31.29
C VAL A 390 15.50 2.87 -32.36
N PRO A 391 14.48 3.20 -33.17
CA PRO A 391 14.18 2.44 -34.39
C PRO A 391 15.40 2.49 -35.31
N ALA A 392 15.72 1.33 -35.92
CA ALA A 392 16.82 1.20 -36.88
C ALA A 392 16.66 2.10 -38.11
#